data_AF-A0A345C0N7-F1
#
_entry.id   AF-A0A345C0N7-F1
#
_cell.length_a   1.000
_cell.length_b   1.000
_cell.length_c   1.000
_cell.angle_alpha   90.00
_cell.angle_beta   90.00
_cell.angle_gamma   90.00
#
_symmetry.space_group_name_H-M   'P 1'
#
loop_
_entity.id
_entity.type
_entity.pdbx_description
1 polymer ?
#
loop_
_entity_poly.entity_id
_entity_poly.type
_entity_poly.pdbx_seq_one_letter_code
_entity_poly.pdbx_strand_id
1 'polypeptide(L)'
;MGNERSWFSCGRFADDAIVFCKSRRQAEKAYDQAKIILEDKLQLTMHPEKTKIVHFDDGFRFLGFDLWKDYLVLPKKRANKFKDKIRYLSRRQQGKNVEEI
;
A
#
# COMPACT_ATOMS: atom_id res chain seq x y z
N MET A 1 1.46 31.05 -19.57
CA MET A 1 1.66 30.72 -18.14
C MET A 1 0.63 29.66 -17.79
N GLY A 2 1.08 28.42 -17.61
CA GLY A 2 0.23 27.22 -17.70
C GLY A 2 -0.72 27.06 -16.51
N ASN A 3 -1.97 26.70 -16.81
CA ASN A 3 -3.01 26.34 -15.85
C ASN A 3 -2.55 25.19 -14.92
N GLU A 4 -2.15 25.51 -13.69
CA GLU A 4 -1.94 24.51 -12.62
C GLU A 4 -3.29 24.08 -12.03
N ARG A 5 -4.12 23.37 -12.82
CA ARG A 5 -5.18 22.53 -12.25
C ARG A 5 -4.51 21.30 -11.63
N SER A 6 -4.02 21.42 -10.41
CA SER A 6 -3.30 20.35 -9.69
C SER A 6 -4.27 19.34 -9.07
N TRP A 7 -5.07 18.69 -9.91
CA TRP A 7 -5.80 17.50 -9.49
C TRP A 7 -4.80 16.35 -9.41
N PHE A 8 -4.50 15.93 -8.18
CA PHE A 8 -3.72 14.72 -7.95
C PHE A 8 -4.64 13.51 -8.02
N SER A 9 -4.25 12.51 -8.81
CA SER A 9 -4.92 11.20 -8.72
C SER A 9 -4.48 10.55 -7.42
N CYS A 10 -5.43 10.20 -6.55
CA CYS A 10 -5.15 9.53 -5.28
C CYS A 10 -6.03 8.29 -5.11
N GLY A 11 -5.48 7.27 -4.45
CA GLY A 11 -6.21 6.10 -3.99
C GLY A 11 -6.10 6.03 -2.48
N ARG A 12 -7.22 5.86 -1.77
CA ARG A 12 -7.24 5.69 -0.31
C ARG A 12 -8.00 4.43 0.06
N PHE A 13 -7.44 3.67 0.99
CA PHE A 13 -8.06 2.52 1.60
C PHE A 13 -7.89 2.60 3.12
N ALA A 14 -8.97 2.88 3.83
CA ALA A 14 -8.95 3.17 5.28
C ALA A 14 -7.88 4.25 5.60
N ASP A 15 -6.88 3.88 6.41
CA ASP A 15 -5.78 4.75 6.84
C ASP A 15 -4.63 4.83 5.83
N ASP A 16 -4.56 3.90 4.86
CA ASP A 16 -3.51 3.87 3.84
C ASP A 16 -3.93 4.70 2.61
N ALA A 17 -3.10 5.64 2.17
CA ALA A 17 -3.32 6.46 0.98
C ALA A 17 -2.09 6.47 0.05
N ILE A 18 -2.34 6.55 -1.25
CA ILE A 18 -1.34 6.77 -2.30
C ILE A 18 -1.73 8.00 -3.09
N VAL A 19 -0.74 8.84 -3.41
CA VAL A 19 -0.90 9.99 -4.31
C VAL A 19 0.03 9.79 -5.50
N PHE A 20 -0.53 9.89 -6.70
CA PHE A 20 0.22 9.76 -7.95
C PHE A 20 0.62 11.13 -8.47
N CYS A 21 1.93 11.31 -8.72
CA CYS A 21 2.51 12.57 -9.16
C CYS A 21 3.34 12.36 -10.44
N LYS A 22 3.35 13.37 -11.33
CA LYS A 22 4.10 13.29 -12.60
C LYS A 22 5.58 13.66 -12.46
N SER A 23 5.92 14.41 -11.42
CA SER A 23 7.31 14.79 -11.13
C SER A 23 7.60 14.73 -9.63
N ARG A 24 8.87 14.53 -9.29
CA ARG A 24 9.35 14.53 -7.90
C ARG A 24 9.00 15.83 -7.17
N ARG A 25 9.18 16.97 -7.84
CA ARG A 25 8.86 18.29 -7.27
C ARG A 25 7.37 18.44 -6.93
N GLN A 26 6.51 17.80 -7.74
CA GLN A 26 5.07 17.75 -7.48
C GLN A 26 4.73 16.80 -6.31
N ALA A 27 5.47 15.70 -6.18
CA ALA A 27 5.33 14.76 -5.05
C ALA A 27 5.76 15.39 -3.72
N GLU A 28 6.85 16.16 -3.70
CA GLU A 28 7.30 16.91 -2.53
C GLU A 28 6.23 17.94 -2.11
N LYS A 29 5.69 18.72 -3.05
CA LYS A 29 4.56 19.63 -2.78
C LYS A 29 3.33 18.91 -2.22
N ALA A 30 2.96 17.76 -2.80
CA ALA A 30 1.82 16.98 -2.34
C ALA A 30 2.05 16.40 -0.93
N TYR A 31 3.28 15.98 -0.63
CA TYR A 31 3.69 15.51 0.69
C TYR A 31 3.58 16.62 1.74
N ASP A 32 4.09 17.82 1.46
CA ASP A 32 3.98 18.96 2.37
C ASP A 32 2.51 19.36 2.62
N GLN A 33 1.69 19.38 1.56
CA GLN A 33 0.26 19.63 1.68
C GLN A 33 -0.46 18.57 2.50
N ALA A 34 -0.16 17.28 2.27
CA ALA A 34 -0.73 16.18 3.01
C ALA A 34 -0.33 16.26 4.50
N LYS A 35 0.92 16.61 4.78
CA LYS A 35 1.43 16.79 6.15
C LYS A 35 0.67 17.89 6.88
N ILE A 36 0.51 19.06 6.26
CA ILE A 36 -0.26 20.18 6.86
C ILE A 36 -1.69 19.74 7.16
N ILE A 37 -2.37 19.08 6.21
CA ILE A 37 -3.76 18.64 6.42
C ILE A 37 -3.87 17.60 7.55
N LEU A 38 -2.96 16.62 7.58
CA LEU A 38 -3.00 15.54 8.57
C LEU A 38 -2.63 16.02 9.98
N GLU A 39 -1.59 16.85 10.11
CA GLU A 39 -1.13 17.34 11.41
C GLU A 39 -2.02 18.47 11.94
N ASP A 40 -2.39 19.44 11.11
CA ASP A 40 -3.11 20.66 11.55
C ASP A 40 -4.62 20.44 11.68
N LYS A 41 -5.24 19.72 10.74
CA LYS A 41 -6.71 19.54 10.75
C LYS A 41 -7.18 18.26 11.42
N LEU A 42 -6.41 17.18 11.32
CA LEU A 42 -6.82 15.86 11.79
C LEU A 42 -6.06 15.41 13.05
N GLN A 43 -5.03 16.15 13.48
CA GLN A 43 -4.15 15.80 14.60
C GLN A 43 -3.58 14.37 14.50
N LEU A 44 -3.42 13.87 13.28
CA LEU A 44 -2.87 12.55 12.99
C LEU A 44 -1.38 12.69 12.70
N THR A 45 -0.55 12.05 13.51
CA THR A 45 0.90 12.02 13.27
C THR A 45 1.20 11.09 12.10
N MET A 46 1.72 11.65 11.01
CA MET A 46 2.20 10.85 9.90
C MET A 46 3.45 10.09 10.33
N HIS A 47 3.48 8.76 10.16
CA HIS A 47 4.68 7.97 10.43
C HIS A 47 5.76 8.25 9.36
N PRO A 48 6.86 8.94 9.68
CA PRO A 48 7.85 9.37 8.70
C PRO A 48 8.57 8.20 8.03
N GLU A 49 8.67 7.06 8.71
CA GLU A 49 9.28 5.85 8.15
C GLU A 49 8.39 5.12 7.14
N LYS A 50 7.07 5.31 7.23
CA LYS A 50 6.11 4.66 6.34
C LYS A 50 5.82 5.50 5.10
N THR A 51 5.78 6.82 5.25
CA THR A 51 5.48 7.72 4.13
C THR A 51 6.75 8.11 3.39
N LYS A 52 7.01 7.45 2.27
CA LYS A 52 8.17 7.71 1.41
C LYS A 52 7.72 8.14 0.02
N ILE A 53 8.43 9.10 -0.56
CA ILE A 53 8.34 9.40 -1.98
C ILE A 53 9.15 8.33 -2.71
N VAL A 54 8.48 7.50 -3.49
CA VAL A 54 9.05 6.34 -4.20
C VAL A 54 8.77 6.48 -5.69
N HIS A 55 9.72 6.05 -6.52
CA HIS A 55 9.48 5.97 -7.95
C HIS A 55 8.73 4.69 -8.28
N PHE A 56 7.92 4.70 -9.35
CA PHE A 56 7.21 3.51 -9.81
C PHE A 56 8.14 2.35 -10.20
N ASP A 57 9.37 2.67 -10.63
CA ASP A 57 10.37 1.68 -11.03
C ASP A 57 11.05 0.99 -9.84
N ASP A 58 11.15 1.66 -8.69
CA ASP A 58 11.70 1.05 -7.46
C ASP A 58 10.72 0.06 -6.81
N GLY A 59 9.45 0.18 -7.18
CA GLY A 59 8.34 -0.56 -6.59
C GLY A 59 8.01 -0.11 -5.17
N PHE A 60 6.75 -0.28 -4.77
CA PHE A 60 6.32 0.09 -3.43
C PHE A 60 5.24 -0.85 -2.90
N ARG A 61 5.13 -0.95 -1.58
CA ARG A 61 4.14 -1.83 -0.94
C ARG A 61 2.86 -1.07 -0.62
N PHE A 62 1.72 -1.57 -1.08
CA PHE A 62 0.39 -1.06 -0.73
C PHE A 62 -0.59 -2.21 -0.47
N LEU A 63 -1.36 -2.12 0.61
CA LEU A 63 -2.31 -3.16 1.05
C LEU A 63 -1.71 -4.58 1.16
N GLY A 64 -0.39 -4.64 1.36
CA GLY A 64 0.40 -5.87 1.43
C GLY A 64 0.61 -6.56 0.08
N PHE A 65 0.53 -5.82 -1.02
CA PHE A 65 1.04 -6.17 -2.34
C PHE A 65 2.24 -5.28 -2.67
N ASP A 66 3.23 -5.83 -3.38
CA ASP A 66 4.32 -5.06 -3.95
C ASP A 66 3.91 -4.64 -5.37
N LEU A 67 3.65 -3.35 -5.54
CA LEU A 67 3.32 -2.73 -6.81
C LEU A 67 4.60 -2.31 -7.51
N TRP A 68 4.76 -2.79 -8.74
CA TRP A 68 5.78 -2.37 -9.69
C TRP A 68 5.06 -1.82 -10.92
N LYS A 69 5.79 -1.08 -11.77
CA LYS A 69 5.24 -0.46 -12.98
C LYS A 69 4.27 -1.35 -13.78
N ASP A 70 4.67 -2.61 -14.01
CA ASP A 70 3.90 -3.57 -14.82
C ASP A 70 3.43 -4.81 -14.03
N TYR A 71 3.77 -4.90 -12.74
CA TYR A 71 3.56 -6.12 -11.95
C TYR A 71 2.93 -5.85 -10.59
N LEU A 72 1.88 -6.60 -10.27
CA LEU A 72 1.38 -6.76 -8.92
C LEU A 72 1.97 -8.04 -8.33
N VAL A 73 2.89 -7.91 -7.37
CA VAL A 73 3.57 -9.05 -6.76
C VAL A 73 3.03 -9.29 -5.36
N LEU A 74 2.55 -10.52 -5.10
CA LEU A 74 2.22 -10.96 -3.75
C LEU A 74 3.53 -11.32 -3.01
N PRO A 75 3.85 -10.70 -1.86
CA PRO A 75 5.04 -11.03 -1.10
C PRO A 75 5.06 -12.52 -0.70
N LYS A 76 6.18 -13.21 -0.95
CA LYS A 76 6.34 -14.65 -0.63
C LYS A 76 5.99 -14.99 0.82
N LYS A 77 6.27 -14.08 1.77
CA LYS A 77 5.89 -14.24 3.19
C LYS A 77 4.38 -14.40 3.39
N ARG A 78 3.56 -13.64 2.66
CA ARG A 78 2.09 -13.70 2.73
C ARG A 78 1.58 -14.98 2.08
N ALA A 79 2.14 -15.35 0.93
CA ALA A 79 1.85 -16.61 0.25
C ALA A 79 2.16 -17.82 1.14
N ASN A 80 3.31 -17.81 1.82
CA ASN A 80 3.72 -18.88 2.72
C ASN A 80 2.81 -18.95 3.95
N LYS A 81 2.48 -17.83 4.59
CA LYS A 81 1.50 -17.82 5.69
C LYS A 81 0.15 -18.40 5.27
N PHE A 82 -0.31 -18.10 4.06
CA PHE A 82 -1.54 -18.68 3.53
C PHE A 82 -1.42 -20.20 3.33
N LYS A 83 -0.31 -20.67 2.73
CA LYS A 83 -0.03 -22.11 2.57
C LYS A 83 0.10 -22.82 3.91
N ASP A 84 0.72 -22.20 4.91
CA ASP A 84 0.88 -22.78 6.25
C ASP A 84 -0.46 -22.85 6.97
N LYS A 85 -1.34 -21.84 6.79
CA LYS A 85 -2.71 -21.89 7.28
C LYS A 85 -3.49 -23.04 6.64
N ILE A 86 -3.36 -23.22 5.32
CA ILE A 86 -3.97 -24.37 4.62
C ILE A 86 -3.44 -25.67 5.19
N ARG A 87 -2.11 -25.85 5.31
CA ARG A 87 -1.52 -27.08 5.88
C ARG A 87 -1.97 -27.37 7.30
N TYR A 88 -2.21 -26.33 8.09
CA TYR A 88 -2.72 -26.49 9.45
C TYR A 88 -4.17 -26.98 9.46
N LEU A 89 -5.01 -26.46 8.56
CA LEU A 89 -6.42 -26.85 8.42
C LEU A 89 -6.58 -28.22 7.76
N SER A 90 -5.76 -28.53 6.74
CA SER A 90 -5.75 -29.79 6.00
C SER A 90 -4.65 -30.74 6.47
N ARG A 91 -4.48 -30.87 7.80
CA ARG A 91 -3.50 -31.80 8.37
C ARG A 91 -3.82 -33.23 7.89
N ARG A 92 -2.84 -33.89 7.27
CA ARG A 92 -2.98 -35.26 6.71
C ARG A 92 -3.35 -36.33 7.75
N GLN A 93 -3.21 -36.04 9.04
CA GLN A 93 -3.57 -36.94 10.14
C GLN A 93 -4.96 -36.63 10.74
N GLN A 94 -5.73 -35.70 10.15
CA GLN A 94 -7.02 -35.30 10.68
C GLN A 94 -8.14 -36.12 10.02
N GLY A 95 -8.91 -36.86 10.81
CA GLY A 95 -10.04 -37.70 10.34
C GLY A 95 -11.30 -36.91 9.98
N LYS A 96 -11.16 -35.65 9.53
CA LYS A 96 -12.27 -34.80 9.11
C LYS A 96 -12.42 -34.85 7.60
N ASN A 97 -13.66 -34.98 7.12
CA ASN A 97 -13.94 -34.90 5.69
C ASN A 97 -13.64 -33.49 5.16
N VAL A 98 -13.20 -33.39 3.91
CA VAL A 98 -12.79 -32.11 3.30
C VAL A 98 -13.95 -31.11 3.26
N GLU A 99 -15.19 -31.58 3.22
CA GLU A 99 -16.41 -30.76 3.24
C GLU A 99 -16.73 -30.16 4.62
N GLU A 100 -16.13 -30.68 5.70
CA GLU A 100 -16.34 -30.23 7.10
C GLU A 100 -15.18 -29.36 7.65
N ILE A 101 -14.21 -28.98 6.80
CA ILE A 101 -13.05 -28.14 7.17
C ILE A 101 -13.30 -26.66 6.87
#